data_AF-A0A351ER64-F1
#
_entry.id   AF-A0A351ER64-F1
#
_cell.length_a   1.000
_cell.length_b   1.000
_cell.length_c   1.000
_cell.angle_alpha   90.00
_cell.angle_beta   90.00
_cell.angle_gamma   90.00
#
_symmetry.space_group_name_H-M   'P 1'
#
loop_
_entity.id
_entity.type
_entity.pdbx_description
1 polymer ?
#
loop_
_entity_poly.entity_id
_entity_poly.type
_entity_poly.pdbx_seq_one_letter_code
_entity_poly.pdbx_strand_id
1 'polypeptide(L)' 'KAVPGDELLAEAQKVADKLATGSQQATRLTKRALNLWMNQATPAFDASLAYEMLGFMSPDAAEGVAALREKREPNFD' A
#
# COMPACT_ATOMS: atom_id res chain seq x y z
N LYS A 1 11.25 -7.61 6.41
CA LYS A 1 12.22 -7.33 7.50
C LYS A 1 11.85 -5.97 8.08
N ALA A 2 11.74 -5.85 9.41
CA ALA A 2 11.58 -4.56 10.08
C ALA A 2 12.92 -4.19 10.73
N VAL A 3 13.26 -2.90 10.75
CA VAL A 3 14.50 -2.33 11.31
C VAL A 3 14.20 -0.99 11.98
N PRO A 4 15.07 -0.51 12.89
CA PRO A 4 15.02 0.86 13.39
C PRO A 4 14.98 1.91 12.28
N GLY A 5 14.37 3.07 12.56
CA GLY A 5 14.12 4.10 11.54
C GLY A 5 15.39 4.69 10.92
N ASP A 6 16.45 4.81 11.72
CA ASP A 6 17.79 5.26 11.33
C ASP A 6 18.53 4.24 10.43
N GLU A 7 18.17 2.96 10.50
CA GLU A 7 18.76 1.89 9.67
C GLU A 7 17.98 1.60 8.38
N LEU A 8 16.76 2.14 8.24
CA LEU A 8 15.81 1.78 7.18
C LEU A 8 16.42 1.91 5.78
N LEU A 9 17.01 3.07 5.47
CA LEU A 9 17.56 3.33 4.14
C LEU A 9 18.79 2.47 3.85
N ALA A 10 19.66 2.26 4.84
CA ALA A 10 20.84 1.43 4.69
C ALA A 10 20.46 -0.03 4.38
N GLU A 11 19.47 -0.57 5.08
CA GLU A 11 19.00 -1.93 4.83
C GLU A 11 18.24 -2.05 3.50
N ALA A 12 17.42 -1.06 3.14
CA ALA A 12 16.72 -1.05 1.85
C ALA A 12 17.71 -1.04 0.68
N GLN A 13 18.75 -0.20 0.76
CA GLN A 13 19.80 -0.14 -0.25
C GLN A 13 20.54 -1.48 -0.37
N LYS A 14 20.89 -2.10 0.76
CA LYS A 14 21.53 -3.42 0.77
C LYS A 14 20.71 -4.49 0.06
N VAL A 15 19.39 -4.50 0.26
CA VAL A 15 18.48 -5.43 -0.45
C VAL A 15 18.45 -5.12 -1.95
N ALA A 16 18.36 -3.84 -2.32
CA ALA A 16 18.38 -3.42 -3.70
C ALA A 16 19.68 -3.82 -4.41
N ASP A 17 20.84 -3.59 -3.78
CA ASP A 17 22.15 -3.95 -4.33
C ASP A 17 22.29 -5.46 -4.53
N LYS A 18 21.78 -6.26 -3.58
CA LYS A 18 21.74 -7.72 -3.71
C LYS A 18 20.90 -8.17 -4.92
N LEU A 19 19.76 -7.51 -5.17
CA LEU A 19 18.93 -7.82 -6.32
C LEU A 19 19.55 -7.30 -7.63
N ALA A 20 20.22 -6.15 -7.60
CA ALA A 20 20.84 -5.53 -8.77
C ALA A 20 22.06 -6.30 -9.28
N THR A 21 22.84 -6.89 -8.37
CA THR A 21 24.03 -7.69 -8.68
C THR A 21 23.71 -9.16 -9.04
N GLY A 22 22.45 -9.58 -8.88
CA GLY A 22 21.98 -10.93 -9.22
C GLY A 22 21.49 -11.09 -10.66
N SER A 23 21.01 -12.30 -11.00
CA SER A 23 20.42 -12.61 -12.31
C SER A 23 19.10 -11.87 -12.52
N GLN A 24 19.14 -10.82 -13.35
CA GLN A 24 17.97 -9.98 -13.61
C GLN A 24 16.80 -10.74 -14.24
N GLN A 25 17.10 -11.70 -15.13
CA GLN A 25 16.06 -12.50 -15.79
C GLN A 25 15.32 -13.38 -14.79
N ALA A 26 16.06 -14.13 -13.97
CA ALA A 26 15.46 -14.99 -12.95
C ALA A 26 14.62 -14.18 -11.97
N THR A 27 15.16 -13.09 -11.41
CA THR A 27 14.44 -12.23 -10.46
C THR A 27 13.14 -11.67 -11.06
N ARG A 28 13.16 -11.19 -12.30
CA ARG A 28 11.97 -10.64 -12.98
C ARG A 28 10.92 -11.71 -13.24
N LEU A 29 11.31 -12.88 -13.73
CA LEU A 29 10.38 -13.97 -14.02
C LEU A 29 9.77 -14.54 -12.73
N THR A 30 10.56 -14.73 -11.68
CA THR A 30 10.05 -15.15 -10.37
C THR A 30 9.06 -14.13 -9.80
N LYS A 31 9.37 -12.83 -9.83
CA LYS A 31 8.42 -11.78 -9.42
C LYS A 31 7.12 -11.86 -10.23
N ARG A 32 7.21 -12.03 -11.55
CA ARG A 32 6.04 -12.11 -12.43
C ARG A 32 5.16 -13.31 -12.08
N ALA A 33 5.76 -14.48 -11.84
CA ALA A 33 5.04 -15.69 -11.45
C ALA A 33 4.31 -15.51 -10.10
N LEU A 34 4.96 -14.91 -9.11
CA LEU A 34 4.34 -14.62 -7.80
C LEU A 34 3.20 -13.61 -7.91
N ASN A 35 3.38 -12.55 -8.71
CA ASN A 35 2.37 -11.51 -8.90
C ASN A 35 1.06 -12.00 -9.55
N LEU A 36 1.05 -13.18 -10.18
CA LEU A 36 -0.19 -13.76 -10.71
C LEU A 36 -1.25 -13.95 -9.61
N TRP A 37 -0.83 -14.30 -8.39
CA TRP A 37 -1.74 -14.41 -7.25
C TRP A 37 -2.35 -13.06 -6.87
N MET A 38 -1.56 -11.99 -6.90
CA MET A 38 -2.04 -10.65 -6.59
C MET A 38 -2.97 -10.12 -7.70
N ASN A 39 -2.67 -10.45 -8.95
CA ASN A 39 -3.53 -10.11 -10.09
C ASN A 39 -4.91 -10.80 -10.02
N GLN A 40 -4.99 -11.98 -9.41
CA GLN A 40 -6.28 -12.65 -9.20
C GLN A 40 -7.19 -11.86 -8.25
N ALA A 41 -6.61 -11.08 -7.33
CA ALA A 41 -7.33 -10.22 -6.42
C ALA A 41 -7.70 -8.85 -7.02
N THR A 42 -7.27 -8.54 -8.25
CA THR A 42 -7.52 -7.23 -8.88
C THR A 42 -9.00 -6.81 -8.88
N PRO A 43 -9.99 -7.65 -9.22
CA PRO A 43 -11.39 -7.22 -9.21
C PRO A 43 -11.92 -6.85 -7.82
N ALA A 44 -11.46 -7.55 -6.78
CA ALA A 44 -11.84 -7.23 -5.41
C ALA A 44 -11.21 -5.89 -4.97
N PHE A 45 -9.96 -5.65 -5.36
CA PHE A 45 -9.29 -4.37 -5.14
C PHE A 45 -10.01 -3.21 -5.89
N ASP A 46 -10.37 -3.39 -7.16
CA ASP A 46 -11.09 -2.39 -7.94
C ASP A 46 -12.45 -2.05 -7.32
N ALA A 47 -13.19 -3.06 -6.86
CA ALA A 47 -14.45 -2.86 -6.14
C ALA A 47 -14.24 -2.08 -4.83
N SER A 48 -13.19 -2.38 -4.07
CA SER A 48 -12.88 -1.64 -2.83
C SER A 48 -12.63 -0.16 -3.09
N LEU A 49 -11.91 0.18 -4.16
CA LEU A 49 -11.66 1.57 -4.56
C LEU A 49 -12.95 2.26 -5.01
N ALA A 50 -13.80 1.57 -5.78
CA ALA A 50 -15.09 2.11 -6.20
C ALA A 50 -15.98 2.44 -4.99
N TYR A 51 -16.02 1.55 -3.99
CA TYR A 51 -16.78 1.78 -2.76
C TYR A 51 -16.20 2.90 -1.90
N GLU A 52 -14.87 3.02 -1.83
CA GLU A 52 -14.21 4.17 -1.18
C GLU A 52 -14.61 5.49 -1.83
N MET A 53 -14.63 5.56 -3.18
CA MET A 53 -15.07 6.76 -3.91
C MET A 53 -16.53 7.11 -3.65
N LEU A 54 -17.42 6.11 -3.56
CA LEU A 54 -18.81 6.35 -3.16
C LEU A 54 -18.89 6.89 -1.72
N GLY A 55 -18.07 6.37 -0.81
CA GLY A 55 -17.96 6.87 0.57
C GLY A 55 -17.45 8.30 0.65
N PHE A 56 -16.53 8.72 -0.22
CA PHE A 56 -16.07 10.11 -0.30
C PHE A 56 -17.16 11.12 -0.65
N MET A 57 -18.25 10.67 -1.27
CA MET A 57 -19.42 11.49 -1.56
C MET A 57 -20.39 11.59 -0.39
N SER A 58 -20.17 10.86 0.71
CA SER A 58 -21.03 10.89 1.88
C SER A 58 -20.67 12.04 2.84
N PRO A 59 -21.61 12.46 3.71
CA PRO A 59 -21.32 13.41 4.79
C PRO A 59 -20.20 12.94 5.74
N ASP A 60 -20.04 11.63 5.92
CA ASP A 60 -19.03 11.04 6.81
C ASP A 60 -17.61 11.38 6.38
N ALA A 61 -17.36 11.54 5.08
CA ALA A 61 -16.05 11.94 4.58
C ALA A 61 -15.69 13.36 5.05
N ALA A 62 -16.65 14.29 5.04
CA ALA A 62 -16.42 15.65 5.51
C ALA A 62 -16.17 15.70 7.02
N GLU A 63 -16.95 14.93 7.79
CA GLU A 63 -16.78 14.82 9.24
C GLU A 63 -15.46 14.14 9.62
N GLY A 64 -15.08 13.06 8.94
CA GLY A 64 -13.80 12.39 9.16
C GLY A 64 -12.61 13.32 8.93
N VAL A 65 -12.68 14.17 7.89
CA VAL A 65 -11.66 15.20 7.64
C VAL A 65 -11.67 16.28 8.71
N ALA A 66 -12.83 16.75 9.16
CA ALA A 66 -12.95 17.75 10.22
C ALA A 66 -12.39 17.22 11.55
N ALA A 67 -12.80 16.02 11.97
CA ALA A 67 -12.33 15.36 13.18
C ALA A 67 -10.82 15.15 13.19
N LEU A 68 -10.23 14.72 12.06
CA LEU A 68 -8.79 14.56 11.93
C LEU A 68 -8.04 15.90 12.08
N ARG A 69 -8.56 16.98 11.49
CA ARG A 69 -7.96 18.32 11.60
C ARG A 69 -8.07 18.88 13.01
N GLU A 70 -9.21 18.66 13.66
CA GLU A 70 -9.52 19.13 15.01
C GLU A 70 -8.95 18.21 16.11
N LYS A 71 -8.34 17.07 15.74
CA LYS A 71 -7.79 16.05 16.65
C LYS A 71 -8.80 15.55 17.69
N ARG A 72 -10.04 15.38 17.25
CA ARG A 72 -11.13 14.81 18.06
C ARG A 72 -11.61 13.50 17.44
N GLU A 73 -12.39 12.75 18.19
CA GLU A 73 -13.10 11.60 17.65
C GLU A 73 -14.20 12.07 16.66
N PRO A 74 -14.38 11.37 15.53
CA PRO A 74 -15.44 11.68 14.58
C PRO A 74 -16.81 11.25 15.11
N ASN A 75 -17.85 12.03 14.80
CA ASN A 75 -19.24 11.67 15.08
C ASN A 75 -19.99 11.35 13.78
N PHE A 76 -20.16 10.07 13.50
CA PHE A 76 -20.95 9.61 12.35
C PHE A 76 -22.39 9.37 12.82
N ASP A 77 -23.34 10.13 12.29
CA ASP A 77 -24.78 10.02 12.59
C ASP A 77 -25.48 8.95 11.72
#